data_AF-A0AAU9LX30-F1
#
_entry.id   AF-A0AAU9LX30-F1
#
_cell.length_a   1.000
_cell.length_b   1.000
_cell.length_c   1.000
_cell.angle_alpha   90.00
_cell.angle_beta   90.00
_cell.angle_gamma   90.00
#
_symmetry.space_group_name_H-M   'P 1'
#
loop_
_entity.id
_entity.type
_entity.pdbx_description
1 polymer ?
#
loop_
_entity_poly.entity_id
_entity_poly.type
_entity_poly.pdbx_seq_one_letter_code
_entity_poly.pdbx_strand_id
1 'polypeptide(L)'
;MASRLSGFSGIQPENVLMDAVQRLLPLPSSCPELLDVLAHMEQNLSMVNQMPSESMKHAMHPIAEALIAKEVAGDRDMDVNISVVSCICEILRIMAPDPPYNDKQLQDFFELTTMTFEKLSSSSGGCYTRMTKVLKIFRKAKFPLLMLDLKIDKLVVQLFRQFLTVADFNPPVVVLEMEMIMSMIMKERDAPMAELVELLVMSVRNSNQIDLPVCWQLGEKVLKNCVAQLKSHLPDFVSKMGIPLQDYSNMVAQICNGIHFEDEKKTLLMSNDPIMSSKSKTGVKGKRKRKCTSPKKKASPLEVSSSESCIICVKGYNVKSNIAPILESIFMKHGDIAAECLFKTASVRESFLQVICEVVTQLQTNDEKTIISKMEEIERQVSEAEAANIHVSWLRSYLEAFCKRRESMEIKAKTGMLKKAAEMEVRERRAELMAAQKRFEKCMKVLDLVEKNLNHNILDSKTEQDLWFERMAARPPLIFTYSRRGK
;
A
#
# COMPACT_ATOMS: atom_id res chain seq x y z
N MET A 1 -7.09 50.16 -17.46
CA MET A 1 -7.60 48.93 -16.81
C MET A 1 -6.47 48.27 -16.02
N ALA A 2 -5.98 49.00 -15.02
CA ALA A 2 -5.17 48.46 -13.94
C ALA A 2 -6.09 48.37 -12.70
N SER A 3 -5.79 47.44 -11.80
CA SER A 3 -6.52 47.11 -10.56
C SER A 3 -7.58 46.03 -10.74
N ARG A 4 -7.22 44.79 -10.40
CA ARG A 4 -8.05 43.71 -9.80
C ARG A 4 -7.41 42.33 -10.01
N LEU A 5 -6.17 42.13 -9.59
CA LEU A 5 -5.62 40.79 -9.28
C LEU A 5 -4.50 40.92 -8.23
N SER A 6 -4.79 41.64 -7.15
CA SER A 6 -4.00 41.66 -5.92
C SER A 6 -4.93 41.20 -4.80
N GLY A 7 -4.99 39.89 -4.58
CA GLY A 7 -5.92 39.36 -3.58
C GLY A 7 -5.91 37.84 -3.45
N PHE A 8 -4.74 37.20 -3.52
CA PHE A 8 -4.49 35.87 -2.93
C PHE A 8 -2.98 35.74 -2.70
N SER A 9 -2.45 36.60 -1.83
CA SER A 9 -1.11 36.46 -1.28
C SER A 9 -1.22 36.00 0.17
N GLY A 10 -0.74 34.78 0.45
CA GLY A 10 -0.15 34.43 1.74
C GLY A 10 -1.11 34.19 2.90
N ILE A 11 -1.81 33.06 2.91
CA ILE A 11 -2.01 32.39 4.20
C ILE A 11 -0.72 31.61 4.45
N GLN A 12 0.11 32.11 5.34
CA GLN A 12 1.31 31.40 5.80
C GLN A 12 0.86 30.07 6.44
N PRO A 13 1.48 28.92 6.13
CA PRO A 13 1.12 27.62 6.73
C PRO A 13 1.04 27.67 8.26
N GLU A 14 1.85 28.53 8.87
CA GLU A 14 1.86 28.85 10.30
C GLU A 14 0.50 29.34 10.79
N ASN A 15 -0.19 30.20 10.02
CA ASN A 15 -1.49 30.74 10.42
C ASN A 15 -2.59 29.68 10.40
N VAL A 16 -2.50 28.72 9.47
CA VAL A 16 -3.46 27.58 9.39
C VAL A 16 -3.27 26.64 10.57
N LEU A 17 -2.02 26.38 10.95
CA LEU A 17 -1.71 25.54 12.12
C LEU A 17 -2.07 26.24 13.42
N MET A 18 -1.85 27.56 13.52
CA MET A 18 -2.26 28.36 14.69
C MET A 18 -3.79 28.40 14.86
N ASP A 19 -4.56 28.46 13.78
CA ASP A 19 -6.02 28.31 13.82
C ASP A 19 -6.43 26.91 14.31
N ALA A 20 -5.74 25.85 13.82
CA ALA A 20 -5.96 24.49 14.30
C ALA A 20 -5.66 24.34 15.80
N VAL A 21 -4.61 24.99 16.32
CA VAL A 21 -4.31 25.06 17.77
C VAL A 21 -5.48 25.69 18.53
N GLN A 22 -5.98 26.83 18.04
CA GLN A 22 -7.07 27.56 18.66
C GLN A 22 -8.37 26.75 18.72
N ARG A 23 -8.57 25.84 17.76
CA ARG A 23 -9.71 24.91 17.73
C ARG A 23 -9.52 23.66 18.57
N LEU A 24 -8.27 23.25 18.85
CA LEU A 24 -7.95 22.09 19.68
C LEU A 24 -7.89 22.42 21.18
N LEU A 25 -7.45 23.63 21.53
CA LEU A 25 -7.34 24.12 22.91
C LEU A 25 -8.65 24.11 23.71
N PRO A 26 -9.83 24.43 23.13
CA PRO A 26 -11.09 23.97 23.69
C PRO A 26 -11.26 22.50 23.28
N LEU A 27 -10.77 21.55 24.09
CA LEU A 27 -10.96 20.11 23.84
C LEU A 27 -12.44 19.86 23.52
N PRO A 28 -12.80 19.50 22.27
CA PRO A 28 -14.20 19.27 21.94
C PRO A 28 -14.75 18.16 22.83
N SER A 29 -15.91 18.39 23.44
CA SER A 29 -16.51 17.43 24.36
C SER A 29 -17.05 16.20 23.63
N SER A 30 -17.37 16.32 22.34
CA SER A 30 -17.91 15.26 21.51
C SER A 30 -16.85 14.59 20.62
N CYS A 31 -16.91 13.26 20.48
CA CYS A 31 -16.01 12.49 19.61
C CYS A 31 -16.07 12.90 18.12
N PRO A 32 -17.25 13.18 17.52
CA PRO A 32 -17.32 13.57 16.11
C PRO A 32 -16.66 14.91 15.80
N GLU A 33 -16.83 15.92 16.68
CA GLU A 33 -16.19 17.23 16.50
C GLU A 33 -14.67 17.12 16.67
N LEU A 34 -14.21 16.32 17.64
CA LEU A 34 -12.79 16.05 17.82
C LEU A 34 -12.17 15.35 16.60
N LEU A 35 -12.88 14.37 16.01
CA LEU A 35 -12.42 13.69 14.79
C LEU A 35 -12.30 14.66 13.61
N ASP A 36 -13.22 15.61 13.45
CA ASP A 36 -13.15 16.63 12.40
C ASP A 36 -11.93 17.54 12.59
N VAL A 37 -11.68 18.00 13.82
CA VAL A 37 -10.51 18.83 14.15
C VAL A 37 -9.21 18.05 13.89
N LEU A 38 -9.12 16.80 14.34
CA LEU A 38 -7.95 15.96 14.14
C LEU A 38 -7.72 15.63 12.65
N ALA A 39 -8.77 15.40 11.86
CA ALA A 39 -8.65 15.13 10.43
C ALA A 39 -8.11 16.35 9.66
N HIS A 40 -8.62 17.56 9.97
CA HIS A 40 -8.09 18.79 9.39
C HIS A 40 -6.65 19.04 9.80
N MET A 41 -6.30 18.78 11.07
CA MET A 41 -4.95 18.90 11.58
C MET A 41 -3.98 17.92 10.89
N GLU A 42 -4.35 16.65 10.78
CA GLU A 42 -3.58 15.62 10.06
C GLU A 42 -3.30 16.07 8.62
N GLN A 43 -4.32 16.56 7.91
CA GLN A 43 -4.17 17.03 6.54
C GLN A 43 -3.17 18.19 6.46
N ASN A 44 -3.27 19.18 7.35
CA ASN A 44 -2.36 20.32 7.36
C ASN A 44 -0.92 19.91 7.69
N LEU A 45 -0.73 19.07 8.72
CA LEU A 45 0.60 18.58 9.12
C LEU A 45 1.27 17.77 8.01
N SER A 46 0.50 16.95 7.27
CA SER A 46 1.04 16.14 6.18
C SER A 46 1.68 16.96 5.03
N MET A 47 1.29 18.23 4.90
CA MET A 47 1.83 19.15 3.88
C MET A 47 3.10 19.89 4.35
N VAL A 48 3.46 19.79 5.63
CA VAL A 48 4.62 20.49 6.19
C VAL A 48 5.88 19.65 6.01
N ASN A 49 6.92 20.25 5.45
CA ASN A 49 8.22 19.59 5.27
C ASN A 49 9.00 19.51 6.59
N GLN A 50 9.99 18.62 6.64
CA GLN A 50 10.91 18.52 7.78
C GLN A 50 11.75 19.80 7.93
N MET A 51 12.30 20.00 9.14
CA MET A 51 13.08 21.19 9.51
C MET A 51 12.26 22.50 9.37
N PRO A 52 11.16 22.63 10.15
CA PRO A 52 10.37 23.84 10.17
C PRO A 52 11.17 25.06 10.66
N SER A 53 10.72 26.26 10.27
CA SER A 53 11.27 27.52 10.80
C SER A 53 11.11 27.61 12.32
N GLU A 54 11.92 28.41 13.03
CA GLU A 54 11.78 28.58 14.49
C GLU A 54 10.38 29.08 14.88
N SER A 55 9.79 29.98 14.08
CA SER A 55 8.40 30.41 14.27
C SER A 55 7.41 29.25 14.19
N MET A 56 7.62 28.34 13.24
CA MET A 56 6.78 27.15 13.06
C MET A 56 6.98 26.17 14.22
N LYS A 57 8.22 25.95 14.69
CA LYS A 57 8.50 25.14 15.89
C LYS A 57 7.74 25.67 17.10
N HIS A 58 7.77 26.98 17.32
CA HIS A 58 7.01 27.62 18.40
C HIS A 58 5.50 27.45 18.25
N ALA A 59 4.96 27.53 17.02
CA ALA A 59 3.54 27.28 16.76
C ALA A 59 3.13 25.81 16.97
N MET A 60 4.03 24.86 16.74
CA MET A 60 3.77 23.43 16.87
C MET A 60 3.82 22.93 18.32
N HIS A 61 4.57 23.59 19.21
CA HIS A 61 4.77 23.11 20.57
C HIS A 61 3.46 22.99 21.39
N PRO A 62 2.53 23.98 21.37
CA PRO A 62 1.23 23.82 22.04
C PRO A 62 0.38 22.69 21.46
N ILE A 63 0.48 22.42 20.15
CA ILE A 63 -0.24 21.30 19.49
C ILE A 63 0.29 19.97 20.03
N ALA A 64 1.61 19.84 20.07
CA ALA A 64 2.28 18.64 20.54
C ALA A 64 1.84 18.30 21.98
N GLU A 65 1.92 19.28 22.89
CA GLU A 65 1.49 19.12 24.28
C GLU A 65 0.00 18.75 24.40
N ALA A 66 -0.87 19.38 23.62
CA ALA A 66 -2.30 19.09 23.67
C ALA A 66 -2.63 17.68 23.16
N LEU A 67 -1.94 17.18 22.13
CA LEU A 67 -2.21 15.85 21.55
C LEU A 67 -1.74 14.69 22.43
N ILE A 68 -0.65 14.88 23.18
CA ILE A 68 -0.10 13.85 24.06
C ILE A 68 -0.79 13.84 25.44
N ALA A 69 -1.57 14.87 25.76
CA ALA A 69 -2.34 14.91 26.99
C ALA A 69 -3.28 13.69 27.07
N LYS A 70 -3.22 12.96 28.20
CA LYS A 70 -4.00 11.72 28.43
C LYS A 70 -5.52 11.91 28.28
N GLU A 71 -6.01 13.14 28.41
CA GLU A 71 -7.42 13.49 28.23
C GLU A 71 -7.88 13.43 26.76
N VAL A 72 -6.93 13.58 25.83
CA VAL A 72 -7.10 13.37 24.39
C VAL A 72 -6.78 11.92 24.01
N ALA A 73 -5.76 11.34 24.65
CA ALA A 73 -5.21 10.02 24.39
C ALA A 73 -5.41 9.07 25.59
N GLY A 74 -6.57 8.42 25.67
CA GLY A 74 -6.87 7.42 26.72
C GLY A 74 -8.37 7.17 26.90
N ASP A 75 -8.79 5.91 26.89
CA ASP A 75 -10.18 5.40 27.00
C ASP A 75 -11.24 5.94 26.00
N ARG A 76 -10.85 6.79 25.07
CA ARG A 76 -11.71 7.30 24.00
C ARG A 76 -11.88 6.30 22.85
N ASP A 77 -12.83 6.62 21.99
CA ASP A 77 -13.12 5.91 20.74
C ASP A 77 -11.84 5.58 19.95
N MET A 78 -11.80 4.38 19.36
CA MET A 78 -10.62 3.90 18.66
C MET A 78 -10.23 4.82 17.50
N ASP A 79 -11.21 5.39 16.79
CA ASP A 79 -10.95 6.26 15.65
C ASP A 79 -10.27 7.57 16.08
N VAL A 80 -10.59 8.05 17.29
CA VAL A 80 -9.91 9.20 17.90
C VAL A 80 -8.46 8.85 18.17
N ASN A 81 -8.19 7.70 18.81
CA ASN A 81 -6.82 7.25 19.10
C ASN A 81 -5.99 7.09 17.81
N ILE A 82 -6.57 6.53 16.74
CA ILE A 82 -5.89 6.40 15.44
C ILE A 82 -5.58 7.80 14.86
N SER A 83 -6.50 8.75 15.00
CA SER A 83 -6.33 10.11 14.49
C SER A 83 -5.28 10.91 15.28
N VAL A 84 -5.24 10.74 16.61
CA VAL A 84 -4.22 11.30 17.49
C VAL A 84 -2.84 10.75 17.12
N VAL A 85 -2.70 9.43 16.99
CA VAL A 85 -1.44 8.79 16.57
C VAL A 85 -1.00 9.30 15.19
N SER A 86 -1.92 9.47 14.24
CA SER A 86 -1.59 10.03 12.92
C SER A 86 -1.02 11.44 13.03
N CYS A 87 -1.65 12.32 13.82
CA CYS A 87 -1.16 13.68 14.03
C CYS A 87 0.22 13.70 14.71
N ILE A 88 0.41 12.90 15.77
CA ILE A 88 1.70 12.83 16.47
C ILE A 88 2.81 12.29 15.55
N CYS A 89 2.51 11.28 14.73
CA CYS A 89 3.44 10.77 13.72
C CYS A 89 3.91 11.87 12.75
N GLU A 90 3.01 12.72 12.28
CA GLU A 90 3.35 13.85 11.42
C GLU A 90 4.19 14.91 12.15
N ILE A 91 3.86 15.23 13.41
CA ILE A 91 4.65 16.16 14.23
C ILE A 91 6.07 15.63 14.42
N LEU A 92 6.23 14.36 14.81
CA LEU A 92 7.53 13.71 14.96
C LEU A 92 8.31 13.71 13.64
N ARG A 93 7.64 13.45 12.50
CA ARG A 93 8.27 13.52 11.18
C ARG A 93 8.79 14.94 10.90
N ILE A 94 8.00 15.98 11.15
CA ILE A 94 8.35 17.38 10.88
C ILE A 94 9.51 17.84 11.76
N MET A 95 9.43 17.53 13.05
CA MET A 95 10.35 18.02 14.09
C MET A 95 11.65 17.20 14.20
N ALA A 96 11.76 16.06 13.52
CA ALA A 96 13.00 15.28 13.48
C ALA A 96 14.20 16.14 13.01
N PRO A 97 15.40 15.96 13.62
CA PRO A 97 15.75 14.94 14.61
C PRO A 97 15.40 15.29 16.07
N ASP A 98 14.88 16.48 16.34
CA ASP A 98 14.66 17.01 17.69
C ASP A 98 13.16 17.00 18.03
N PRO A 99 12.59 15.86 18.47
CA PRO A 99 11.16 15.76 18.75
C PRO A 99 10.75 16.70 19.88
N PRO A 100 9.52 17.25 19.86
CA PRO A 100 9.04 18.16 20.89
C PRO A 100 8.60 17.44 22.17
N TYR A 101 8.93 16.16 22.31
CA TYR A 101 8.46 15.28 23.38
C TYR A 101 9.64 14.72 24.16
N ASN A 102 9.48 14.59 25.48
CA ASN A 102 10.42 13.88 26.32
C ASN A 102 10.26 12.36 26.20
N ASP A 103 11.22 11.60 26.73
CA ASP A 103 11.21 10.14 26.67
C ASP A 103 9.92 9.52 27.21
N LYS A 104 9.35 10.05 28.30
CA LYS A 104 8.12 9.50 28.89
C LYS A 104 6.91 9.72 27.96
N GLN A 105 6.79 10.91 27.38
CA GLN A 105 5.77 11.22 26.38
C GLN A 105 5.92 10.33 25.13
N LEU A 106 7.15 10.09 24.67
CA LEU A 106 7.41 9.19 23.55
C LEU A 106 7.03 7.74 23.88
N GLN A 107 7.29 7.26 25.09
CA GLN A 107 6.86 5.94 25.54
C GLN A 107 5.34 5.79 25.52
N ASP A 108 4.62 6.78 26.07
CA ASP A 108 3.15 6.79 26.08
C ASP A 108 2.59 6.81 24.63
N PHE A 109 3.23 7.55 23.72
CA PHE A 109 2.91 7.53 22.29
C PHE A 109 3.14 6.15 21.64
N PHE A 110 4.25 5.48 21.95
CA PHE A 110 4.53 4.15 21.41
C PHE A 110 3.58 3.07 21.94
N GLU A 111 3.15 3.18 23.19
CA GLU A 111 2.12 2.33 23.78
C GLU A 111 0.79 2.50 23.04
N LEU A 112 0.35 3.75 22.85
CA LEU A 112 -0.86 4.07 22.09
C LEU A 112 -0.77 3.56 20.65
N THR A 113 0.35 3.78 19.97
CA THR A 113 0.59 3.32 18.60
C THR A 113 0.49 1.80 18.49
N THR A 114 1.14 1.07 19.41
CA THR A 114 1.11 -0.40 19.45
C THR A 114 -0.30 -0.91 19.72
N MET A 115 -1.05 -0.30 20.64
CA MET A 115 -2.46 -0.63 20.86
C MET A 115 -3.29 -0.42 19.57
N THR A 116 -3.02 0.65 18.81
CA THR A 116 -3.77 0.93 17.60
C THR A 116 -3.49 -0.09 16.48
N PHE A 117 -2.25 -0.59 16.38
CA PHE A 117 -1.91 -1.64 15.43
C PHE A 117 -2.55 -3.00 15.75
N GLU A 118 -2.83 -3.29 17.02
CA GLU A 118 -3.55 -4.51 17.41
C GLU A 118 -4.91 -4.64 16.71
N LYS A 119 -5.58 -3.51 16.50
CA LYS A 119 -6.92 -3.46 15.92
C LYS A 119 -6.91 -3.22 14.40
N LEU A 120 -5.75 -3.36 13.75
CA LEU A 120 -5.58 -3.21 12.30
C LEU A 120 -6.59 -4.03 11.51
N SER A 121 -6.70 -5.33 11.80
CA SER A 121 -7.57 -6.29 11.10
C SER A 121 -9.06 -6.10 11.38
N SER A 122 -9.43 -5.39 12.46
CA SER A 122 -10.82 -5.18 12.88
C SER A 122 -11.36 -3.80 12.50
N SER A 123 -10.51 -2.89 12.03
CA SER A 123 -10.90 -1.54 11.62
C SER A 123 -11.55 -1.56 10.22
N SER A 124 -12.64 -0.81 10.03
CA SER A 124 -13.34 -0.69 8.75
C SER A 124 -13.31 0.75 8.22
N GLY A 125 -13.51 0.92 6.92
CA GLY A 125 -13.64 2.24 6.28
C GLY A 125 -12.39 3.13 6.37
N GLY A 126 -12.59 4.40 6.75
CA GLY A 126 -11.53 5.42 6.75
C GLY A 126 -10.39 5.17 7.75
N CYS A 127 -10.68 4.45 8.83
CA CYS A 127 -9.75 4.21 9.94
C CYS A 127 -8.64 3.24 9.54
N TYR A 128 -8.97 2.21 8.76
CA TYR A 128 -8.00 1.31 8.15
C TYR A 128 -7.03 2.06 7.21
N THR A 129 -7.57 2.98 6.41
CA THR A 129 -6.75 3.80 5.49
C THR A 129 -5.79 4.70 6.26
N ARG A 130 -6.27 5.34 7.34
CA ARG A 130 -5.44 6.15 8.22
C ARG A 130 -4.36 5.31 8.89
N MET A 131 -4.70 4.13 9.40
CA MET A 131 -3.73 3.24 10.03
C MET A 131 -2.63 2.78 9.07
N THR A 132 -2.99 2.51 7.82
CA THR A 132 -2.01 2.18 6.78
C THR A 132 -1.06 3.34 6.51
N LYS A 133 -1.53 4.59 6.60
CA LYS A 133 -0.64 5.78 6.51
C LYS A 133 0.27 5.89 7.73
N VAL A 134 -0.28 5.71 8.94
CA VAL A 134 0.49 5.70 10.19
C VAL A 134 1.64 4.70 10.10
N LEU A 135 1.37 3.45 9.70
CA LEU A 135 2.39 2.42 9.55
C LEU A 135 3.52 2.82 8.58
N LYS A 136 3.15 3.46 7.46
CA LYS A 136 4.13 3.97 6.48
C LYS A 136 4.99 5.09 7.03
N ILE A 137 4.39 6.05 7.75
CA ILE A 137 5.13 7.15 8.38
C ILE A 137 6.04 6.59 9.47
N PHE A 138 5.52 5.71 10.32
CA PHE A 138 6.22 5.02 11.39
C PHE A 138 7.53 4.40 10.88
N ARG A 139 7.45 3.65 9.76
CA ARG A 139 8.64 3.11 9.10
C ARG A 139 9.53 4.20 8.49
N LYS A 140 8.99 5.10 7.66
CA LYS A 140 9.78 6.09 6.89
C LYS A 140 10.53 7.04 7.80
N ALA A 141 9.93 7.45 8.91
CA ALA A 141 10.52 8.33 9.92
C ALA A 141 11.41 7.56 10.92
N LYS A 142 11.62 6.25 10.71
CA LYS A 142 12.49 5.38 11.52
C LYS A 142 12.13 5.36 13.02
N PHE A 143 10.86 5.54 13.36
CA PHE A 143 10.39 5.42 14.74
C PHE A 143 10.66 4.05 15.39
N PRO A 144 10.70 2.92 14.66
CA PRO A 144 11.17 1.66 15.22
C PRO A 144 12.55 1.75 15.87
N LEU A 145 13.46 2.58 15.35
CA LEU A 145 14.80 2.77 15.92
C LEU A 145 14.74 3.62 17.20
N LEU A 146 13.89 4.65 17.23
CA LEU A 146 13.64 5.44 18.43
C LEU A 146 13.10 4.58 19.58
N MET A 147 12.29 3.54 19.28
CA MET A 147 11.88 2.56 20.30
C MET A 147 13.07 1.80 20.91
N LEU A 148 14.12 1.55 20.11
CA LEU A 148 15.34 0.90 20.58
C LEU A 148 16.16 1.85 21.45
N ASP A 149 16.30 3.11 21.02
CA ASP A 149 17.01 4.15 21.76
C ASP A 149 16.38 4.39 23.14
N LEU A 150 15.05 4.37 23.20
CA LEU A 150 14.26 4.49 24.45
C LEU A 150 14.23 3.20 25.29
N LYS A 151 14.77 2.08 24.78
CA LYS A 151 14.83 0.78 25.46
C LYS A 151 13.47 0.23 25.91
N ILE A 152 12.43 0.42 25.08
CA ILE A 152 11.07 -0.10 25.32
C ILE A 152 10.85 -1.49 24.72
N ASP A 153 11.70 -2.44 25.11
CA ASP A 153 11.75 -3.79 24.53
C ASP A 153 10.42 -4.55 24.59
N LYS A 154 9.63 -4.37 25.65
CA LYS A 154 8.31 -5.00 25.79
C LYS A 154 7.36 -4.60 24.66
N LEU A 155 7.35 -3.33 24.28
CA LEU A 155 6.51 -2.83 23.18
C LEU A 155 7.03 -3.31 21.83
N VAL A 156 8.35 -3.45 21.68
CA VAL A 156 8.95 -4.04 20.47
C VAL A 156 8.51 -5.50 20.29
N VAL A 157 8.51 -6.30 21.36
CA VAL A 157 8.01 -7.68 21.32
C VAL A 157 6.50 -7.72 21.02
N GLN A 158 5.72 -6.84 21.63
CA GLN A 158 4.29 -6.74 21.37
C GLN A 158 4.00 -6.38 19.90
N LEU A 159 4.77 -5.45 19.32
CA LEU A 159 4.65 -5.06 17.91
C LEU A 159 4.88 -6.26 16.98
N PHE A 160 5.93 -7.04 17.22
CA PHE A 160 6.21 -8.25 16.42
C PHE A 160 5.08 -9.27 16.52
N ARG A 161 4.61 -9.53 17.74
CA ARG A 161 3.50 -10.45 17.99
C ARG A 161 2.27 -10.01 17.22
N GLN A 162 1.89 -8.73 17.32
CA GLN A 162 0.73 -8.18 16.62
C GLN A 162 0.85 -8.32 15.11
N PHE A 163 1.99 -7.92 14.52
CA PHE A 163 2.19 -8.03 13.06
C PHE A 163 2.09 -9.46 12.56
N LEU A 164 2.68 -10.43 13.28
CA LEU A 164 2.56 -11.85 12.93
C LEU A 164 1.12 -12.35 13.09
N THR A 165 0.38 -11.92 14.12
CA THR A 165 -1.02 -12.31 14.34
C THR A 165 -1.96 -11.77 13.26
N VAL A 166 -1.76 -10.54 12.80
CA VAL A 166 -2.68 -9.90 11.85
C VAL A 166 -2.28 -10.07 10.38
N ALA A 167 -1.11 -10.66 10.09
CA ALA A 167 -0.55 -10.74 8.74
C ALA A 167 -1.52 -11.33 7.71
N ASP A 168 -2.16 -12.45 8.02
CA ASP A 168 -3.12 -13.15 7.14
C ASP A 168 -4.42 -12.37 6.86
N PHE A 169 -4.73 -11.38 7.69
CA PHE A 169 -5.92 -10.54 7.56
C PHE A 169 -5.63 -9.19 6.89
N ASN A 170 -4.39 -8.97 6.43
CA ASN A 170 -3.97 -7.71 5.85
C ASN A 170 -3.49 -7.89 4.39
N PRO A 171 -3.71 -6.89 3.52
CA PRO A 171 -3.28 -6.93 2.14
C PRO A 171 -1.74 -6.88 2.05
N PRO A 172 -1.15 -7.44 0.97
CA PRO A 172 0.30 -7.55 0.82
C PRO A 172 1.08 -6.24 0.99
N VAL A 173 0.48 -5.10 0.61
CA VAL A 173 1.12 -3.78 0.77
C VAL A 173 1.32 -3.38 2.24
N VAL A 174 0.44 -3.80 3.14
CA VAL A 174 0.56 -3.54 4.58
C VAL A 174 1.54 -4.51 5.20
N VAL A 175 1.47 -5.79 4.84
CA VAL A 175 2.41 -6.83 5.28
C VAL A 175 3.85 -6.49 4.88
N LEU A 176 4.05 -5.87 3.71
CA LEU A 176 5.36 -5.38 3.30
C LEU A 176 5.92 -4.29 4.23
N GLU A 177 5.08 -3.37 4.71
CA GLU A 177 5.50 -2.36 5.67
C GLU A 177 5.86 -3.00 7.03
N MET A 178 5.09 -4.01 7.47
CA MET A 178 5.40 -4.81 8.67
C MET A 178 6.74 -5.53 8.54
N GLU A 179 6.98 -6.20 7.41
CA GLU A 179 8.25 -6.88 7.09
C GLU A 179 9.44 -5.93 7.19
N MET A 180 9.31 -4.73 6.60
CA MET A 180 10.38 -3.73 6.62
C MET A 180 10.64 -3.19 8.03
N ILE A 181 9.60 -2.99 8.83
CA ILE A 181 9.73 -2.53 10.23
C ILE A 181 10.41 -3.60 11.09
N MET A 182 9.95 -4.84 11.02
CA MET A 182 10.53 -5.96 11.77
C MET A 182 12.00 -6.18 11.39
N SER A 183 12.30 -6.15 10.08
CA SER A 183 13.67 -6.27 9.57
C SER A 183 14.56 -5.11 10.02
N MET A 184 14.02 -3.87 10.07
CA MET A 184 14.75 -2.70 10.54
C MET A 184 15.16 -2.85 12.01
N ILE A 185 14.23 -3.26 12.88
CA ILE A 185 14.50 -3.50 14.30
C ILE A 185 15.56 -4.59 14.50
N MET A 186 15.43 -5.70 13.78
CA MET A 186 16.37 -6.82 13.90
C MET A 186 17.77 -6.45 13.45
N LYS A 187 17.91 -5.65 12.38
CA LYS A 187 19.21 -5.25 11.83
C LYS A 187 19.98 -4.25 12.67
N GLU A 188 19.28 -3.37 13.39
CA GLU A 188 19.92 -2.36 14.24
C GLU A 188 20.50 -2.96 15.52
N ARG A 189 20.00 -4.12 15.97
CA ARG A 189 20.48 -4.77 17.18
C ARG A 189 21.75 -5.57 16.92
N ASP A 190 22.75 -5.38 17.78
CA ASP A 190 23.96 -6.22 17.80
C ASP A 190 23.65 -7.68 18.18
N ALA A 191 22.72 -7.87 19.12
CA ALA A 191 22.25 -9.18 19.56
C ALA A 191 20.71 -9.23 19.55
N PRO A 192 20.09 -10.23 18.91
CA PRO A 192 18.64 -10.35 18.84
C PRO A 192 18.07 -10.79 20.20
N MET A 193 16.94 -10.19 20.60
CA MET A 193 16.22 -10.61 21.80
C MET A 193 15.61 -12.00 21.60
N ALA A 194 15.78 -12.90 22.58
CA ALA A 194 15.30 -14.28 22.50
C ALA A 194 13.80 -14.37 22.16
N GLU A 195 12.98 -13.49 22.75
CA GLU A 195 11.53 -13.43 22.49
C GLU A 195 11.21 -13.07 21.02
N LEU A 196 12.00 -12.20 20.38
CA LEU A 196 11.79 -11.87 18.96
C LEU A 196 12.18 -13.05 18.06
N VAL A 197 13.29 -13.71 18.38
CA VAL A 197 13.74 -14.92 17.66
C VAL A 197 12.68 -16.02 17.79
N GLU A 198 12.15 -16.22 19.00
CA GLU A 198 11.07 -17.17 19.26
C GLU A 198 9.84 -16.89 18.39
N LEU A 199 9.35 -15.65 18.38
CA LEU A 199 8.19 -15.26 17.57
C LEU A 199 8.41 -15.55 16.08
N LEU A 200 9.58 -15.22 15.54
CA LEU A 200 9.93 -15.46 14.14
C LEU A 200 10.05 -16.96 13.83
N VAL A 201 10.77 -17.73 14.66
CA VAL A 201 10.93 -19.18 14.47
C VAL A 201 9.60 -19.92 14.57
N MET A 202 8.76 -19.52 15.53
CA MET A 202 7.43 -20.12 15.71
C MET A 202 6.48 -19.77 14.56
N SER A 203 6.60 -18.59 13.95
CA SER A 203 5.79 -18.23 12.77
C SER A 203 6.09 -19.12 11.55
N VAL A 204 7.33 -19.58 11.39
CA VAL A 204 7.77 -20.37 10.22
C VAL A 204 7.71 -21.89 10.43
N ARG A 205 6.92 -22.38 11.40
CA ARG A 205 6.61 -23.81 11.51
C ARG A 205 5.84 -24.27 10.28
N ASN A 206 6.17 -25.45 9.75
CA ASN A 206 5.54 -25.98 8.54
C ASN A 206 4.03 -26.20 8.70
N SER A 207 3.54 -26.41 9.93
CA SER A 207 2.11 -26.42 10.23
C SER A 207 1.41 -25.11 9.85
N ASN A 208 2.08 -23.97 10.05
CA ASN A 208 1.50 -22.66 9.76
C ASN A 208 1.50 -22.34 8.26
N GLN A 209 2.23 -23.09 7.43
CA GLN A 209 2.26 -22.84 5.99
C GLN A 209 0.87 -22.99 5.36
N ILE A 210 0.01 -23.83 5.96
CA ILE A 210 -1.37 -24.06 5.51
C ILE A 210 -2.34 -23.14 6.27
N ASP A 211 -2.21 -23.07 7.60
CA ASP A 211 -3.18 -22.36 8.45
C ASP A 211 -3.02 -20.83 8.41
N LEU A 212 -1.78 -20.34 8.29
CA LEU A 212 -1.40 -18.92 8.36
C LEU A 212 -0.29 -18.60 7.32
N PRO A 213 -0.59 -18.77 6.01
CA PRO A 213 0.42 -18.70 4.95
C PRO A 213 1.12 -17.33 4.85
N VAL A 214 0.43 -16.23 5.14
CA VAL A 214 1.00 -14.87 5.06
C VAL A 214 1.88 -14.60 6.28
N CYS A 215 1.47 -15.01 7.48
CA CYS A 215 2.32 -14.97 8.68
C CYS A 215 3.60 -15.79 8.49
N TRP A 216 3.46 -17.00 7.96
CA TRP A 216 4.59 -17.88 7.65
C TRP A 216 5.56 -17.22 6.66
N GLN A 217 5.05 -16.63 5.58
CA GLN A 217 5.87 -15.89 4.60
C GLN A 217 6.52 -14.63 5.19
N LEU A 218 5.80 -13.89 6.03
CA LEU A 218 6.34 -12.71 6.71
C LEU A 218 7.52 -13.10 7.59
N GLY A 219 7.36 -14.13 8.44
CA GLY A 219 8.42 -14.67 9.26
C GLY A 219 9.62 -15.12 8.44
N GLU A 220 9.39 -15.88 7.37
CA GLU A 220 10.45 -16.37 6.49
C GLU A 220 11.26 -15.24 5.85
N LYS A 221 10.59 -14.19 5.38
CA LYS A 221 11.27 -13.02 4.80
C LYS A 221 12.06 -12.24 5.83
N VAL A 222 11.54 -12.04 7.04
CA VAL A 222 12.28 -11.35 8.11
C VAL A 222 13.52 -12.16 8.50
N LEU A 223 13.40 -13.49 8.64
CA LEU A 223 14.56 -14.38 8.88
C LEU A 223 15.61 -14.24 7.76
N LYS A 224 15.18 -14.32 6.50
CA LYS A 224 16.05 -14.14 5.32
C LYS A 224 16.73 -12.78 5.32
N ASN A 225 16.02 -11.72 5.67
CA ASN A 225 16.55 -10.36 5.69
C ASN A 225 17.56 -10.14 6.83
N CYS A 226 17.54 -10.96 7.88
CA CYS A 226 18.30 -10.76 9.13
C CYS A 226 19.25 -11.93 9.45
N VAL A 227 19.68 -12.68 8.43
CA VAL A 227 20.58 -13.84 8.57
C VAL A 227 21.84 -13.49 9.37
N ALA A 228 22.46 -12.34 9.09
CA ALA A 228 23.69 -11.92 9.75
C ALA A 228 23.53 -11.79 11.27
N GLN A 229 22.39 -11.25 11.72
CA GLN A 229 22.07 -11.06 13.13
C GLN A 229 21.64 -12.35 13.83
N LEU A 230 21.08 -13.30 13.08
CA LEU A 230 20.51 -14.54 13.63
C LEU A 230 21.50 -15.70 13.67
N LYS A 231 22.51 -15.71 12.78
CA LYS A 231 23.40 -16.86 12.56
C LYS A 231 24.06 -17.41 13.83
N SER A 232 24.48 -16.54 14.75
CA SER A 232 25.14 -16.94 16.00
C SER A 232 24.19 -17.46 17.08
N HIS A 233 22.91 -17.08 17.04
CA HIS A 233 21.96 -17.33 18.15
C HIS A 233 20.91 -18.38 17.81
N LEU A 234 20.58 -18.53 16.53
CA LEU A 234 19.50 -19.40 16.07
C LEU A 234 19.74 -20.90 16.35
N PRO A 235 20.96 -21.47 16.15
CA PRO A 235 21.18 -22.90 16.39
C PRO A 235 20.91 -23.30 17.84
N ASP A 236 21.47 -22.56 18.80
CA ASP A 236 21.28 -22.79 20.23
C ASP A 236 19.82 -22.61 20.63
N PHE A 237 19.12 -21.66 20.00
CA PHE A 237 17.71 -21.41 20.24
C PHE A 237 16.85 -22.59 19.78
N VAL A 238 16.99 -23.03 18.53
CA VAL A 238 16.22 -24.15 17.97
C VAL A 238 16.49 -25.45 18.74
N SER A 239 17.73 -25.69 19.17
CA SER A 239 18.06 -26.85 20.01
C SER A 239 17.30 -26.86 21.35
N LYS A 240 16.99 -25.69 21.93
CA LYS A 240 16.25 -25.59 23.19
C LYS A 240 14.74 -25.77 23.03
N MET A 241 14.20 -25.49 21.84
CA MET A 241 12.76 -25.61 21.57
C MET A 241 12.28 -27.06 21.51
N GLY A 242 13.18 -28.02 21.29
CA GLY A 242 12.84 -29.45 21.24
C GLY A 242 11.97 -29.87 20.05
N ILE A 243 11.82 -29.00 19.05
CA ILE A 243 11.08 -29.29 17.81
C ILE A 243 12.11 -29.66 16.72
N PRO A 244 11.88 -30.74 15.94
CA PRO A 244 12.78 -31.14 14.85
C PRO A 244 12.99 -30.02 13.82
N LEU A 245 14.22 -29.84 13.35
CA LEU A 245 14.58 -28.79 12.37
C LEU A 245 13.76 -28.88 11.07
N GLN A 246 13.39 -30.10 10.67
CA GLN A 246 12.57 -30.38 9.48
C GLN A 246 11.11 -29.89 9.59
N ASP A 247 10.63 -29.57 10.80
CA ASP A 247 9.27 -29.09 11.04
C ASP A 247 9.17 -27.55 10.92
N TYR A 248 10.27 -26.89 10.56
CA TYR A 248 10.34 -25.47 10.23
C TYR A 248 10.60 -25.25 8.74
N SER A 249 10.41 -24.02 8.27
CA SER A 249 10.87 -23.59 6.94
C SER A 249 12.35 -23.95 6.73
N ASN A 250 12.69 -24.37 5.52
CA ASN A 250 14.07 -24.61 5.10
C ASN A 250 15.00 -23.41 5.39
N MET A 251 14.45 -22.20 5.47
CA MET A 251 15.19 -21.00 5.89
C MET A 251 15.87 -21.16 7.26
N VAL A 252 15.20 -21.77 8.25
CA VAL A 252 15.76 -22.00 9.59
C VAL A 252 16.96 -22.94 9.51
N ALA A 253 16.84 -24.01 8.72
CA ALA A 253 17.93 -24.96 8.50
C ALA A 253 19.12 -24.30 7.78
N GLN A 254 18.87 -23.47 6.77
CA GLN A 254 19.92 -22.74 6.04
C GLN A 254 20.71 -21.79 6.95
N ILE A 255 20.02 -21.08 7.84
CA ILE A 255 20.68 -20.18 8.80
C ILE A 255 21.49 -21.00 9.82
N CYS A 256 20.94 -22.09 10.35
CA CYS A 256 21.64 -22.92 11.32
C CYS A 256 22.90 -23.60 10.73
N ASN A 257 22.82 -24.01 9.46
CA ASN A 257 23.92 -24.66 8.75
C ASN A 257 24.92 -23.65 8.13
N GLY A 258 24.63 -22.36 8.18
CA GLY A 258 25.52 -21.30 7.69
C GLY A 258 25.68 -21.24 6.18
N ILE A 259 24.68 -21.69 5.40
CA ILE A 259 24.71 -21.69 3.93
C ILE A 259 24.64 -20.23 3.42
N HIS A 260 25.47 -19.89 2.42
CA HIS A 260 25.46 -18.58 1.77
C HIS A 260 24.21 -18.40 0.91
N PHE A 261 23.47 -17.31 1.16
CA PHE A 261 22.37 -16.87 0.30
C PHE A 261 22.98 -16.09 -0.88
N GLU A 262 22.99 -16.68 -2.08
CA GLU A 262 23.25 -15.90 -3.29
C GLU A 262 22.03 -15.03 -3.61
N ASP A 263 22.27 -13.72 -3.74
CA ASP A 263 21.27 -12.75 -4.17
C ASP A 263 20.87 -13.03 -5.63
N GLU A 264 19.73 -13.68 -5.85
CA GLU A 264 19.07 -13.70 -7.16
C GLU A 264 18.52 -12.30 -7.48
N LYS A 265 19.40 -11.41 -7.92
CA LYS A 265 19.04 -10.13 -8.51
C LYS A 265 19.75 -9.94 -9.85
N LYS A 266 19.60 -10.91 -10.74
CA LYS A 266 19.84 -10.77 -12.19
C LYS A 266 19.20 -11.94 -12.91
N THR A 267 18.10 -11.68 -13.62
CA THR A 267 17.80 -12.12 -15.01
C THR A 267 16.34 -11.78 -15.32
N LEU A 268 16.07 -10.52 -15.67
CA LEU A 268 14.88 -10.12 -16.44
C LEU A 268 15.25 -8.94 -17.33
N LEU A 269 16.34 -9.10 -18.09
CA LEU A 269 16.59 -8.33 -19.30
C LEU A 269 17.09 -9.34 -20.32
N MET A 270 16.50 -9.26 -21.52
CA MET A 270 16.86 -9.95 -22.75
C MET A 270 16.24 -11.33 -22.98
N SER A 271 14.99 -11.35 -23.48
CA SER A 271 14.66 -12.07 -24.73
C SER A 271 13.34 -11.54 -25.30
N ASN A 272 13.44 -10.54 -26.18
CA ASN A 272 12.42 -10.31 -27.22
C ASN A 272 13.11 -10.68 -28.53
N ASP A 273 12.64 -11.72 -29.19
CA ASP A 273 12.61 -11.73 -30.65
C ASP A 273 11.41 -12.57 -31.15
N PRO A 274 10.79 -12.18 -32.28
CA PRO A 274 9.51 -12.71 -32.73
C PRO A 274 9.68 -13.86 -33.74
N ILE A 275 8.81 -14.86 -33.69
CA ILE A 275 8.69 -15.86 -34.77
C ILE A 275 7.35 -15.68 -35.48
N MET A 276 7.45 -15.28 -36.76
CA MET A 276 6.36 -15.24 -37.74
C MET A 276 6.00 -16.62 -38.29
N SER A 277 4.70 -16.79 -38.49
CA SER A 277 3.97 -17.47 -39.58
C SER A 277 4.57 -18.65 -40.36
N SER A 278 3.76 -19.69 -40.54
CA SER A 278 3.63 -20.36 -41.84
C SER A 278 2.22 -20.91 -42.06
N LYS A 279 1.72 -20.64 -43.26
CA LYS A 279 0.38 -20.93 -43.81
C LYS A 279 0.26 -22.38 -44.29
N SER A 280 -0.98 -22.88 -44.38
CA SER A 280 -1.40 -23.67 -45.55
C SER A 280 -2.91 -23.61 -45.78
N LYS A 281 -3.26 -23.50 -47.06
CA LYS A 281 -4.57 -23.21 -47.69
C LYS A 281 -5.29 -24.51 -48.10
N THR A 282 -6.61 -24.43 -48.26
CA THR A 282 -7.47 -24.80 -49.43
C THR A 282 -8.92 -24.63 -48.96
N GLY A 283 -9.89 -23.95 -49.57
CA GLY A 283 -10.11 -23.49 -50.94
C GLY A 283 -11.30 -24.25 -51.53
N VAL A 284 -12.46 -23.61 -51.71
CA VAL A 284 -13.37 -23.69 -52.90
C VAL A 284 -14.67 -22.90 -52.65
N LYS A 285 -15.04 -22.09 -53.67
CA LYS A 285 -16.25 -21.25 -53.79
C LYS A 285 -17.43 -22.04 -54.35
N GLY A 286 -18.66 -21.61 -54.03
CA GLY A 286 -19.85 -21.95 -54.82
C GLY A 286 -21.10 -21.17 -54.44
N LYS A 287 -21.44 -20.14 -55.22
CA LYS A 287 -22.76 -19.47 -55.22
C LYS A 287 -23.74 -20.28 -56.08
N ARG A 288 -24.99 -20.48 -55.65
CA ARG A 288 -26.20 -20.39 -56.51
C ARG A 288 -27.51 -20.40 -55.72
N LYS A 289 -28.57 -20.00 -56.41
CA LYS A 289 -29.81 -19.32 -55.99
C LYS A 289 -31.01 -20.15 -56.50
N ARG A 290 -32.20 -19.95 -55.91
CA ARG A 290 -33.59 -20.32 -56.36
C ARG A 290 -34.08 -21.72 -55.95
N LYS A 291 -35.37 -22.01 -55.70
CA LYS A 291 -36.65 -21.26 -55.54
C LYS A 291 -37.78 -22.31 -55.30
N CYS A 292 -38.72 -22.02 -54.39
CA CYS A 292 -40.13 -22.51 -54.24
C CYS A 292 -40.38 -24.05 -54.22
N THR A 293 -41.35 -24.61 -53.48
CA THR A 293 -42.80 -24.32 -53.47
C THR A 293 -43.49 -24.91 -52.23
N SER A 294 -44.50 -24.18 -51.75
CA SER A 294 -45.56 -24.63 -50.81
C SER A 294 -46.51 -25.67 -51.44
N PRO A 295 -47.41 -26.29 -50.67
CA PRO A 295 -48.77 -25.71 -50.66
C PRO A 295 -49.43 -25.63 -49.27
N LYS A 296 -50.36 -24.67 -49.23
CA LYS A 296 -51.23 -24.22 -48.13
C LYS A 296 -52.29 -25.26 -47.74
N LYS A 297 -52.71 -25.22 -46.47
CA LYS A 297 -54.14 -25.24 -46.09
C LYS A 297 -54.42 -24.21 -44.98
N LYS A 298 -55.45 -23.39 -45.21
CA LYS A 298 -56.17 -22.49 -44.26
C LYS A 298 -57.08 -23.38 -43.37
N ALA A 299 -57.62 -23.03 -42.19
CA ALA A 299 -58.02 -21.74 -41.61
C ALA A 299 -58.07 -21.82 -40.05
N SER A 300 -58.13 -20.63 -39.45
CA SER A 300 -58.21 -20.14 -38.05
C SER A 300 -59.43 -20.56 -37.21
N PRO A 301 -59.65 -20.03 -35.98
CA PRO A 301 -58.74 -19.69 -34.87
C PRO A 301 -59.25 -20.24 -33.51
N LEU A 302 -58.38 -20.41 -32.52
CA LEU A 302 -58.77 -20.29 -31.11
C LEU A 302 -57.52 -19.93 -30.30
N GLU A 303 -57.52 -18.71 -29.79
CA GLU A 303 -56.63 -18.31 -28.70
C GLU A 303 -56.95 -19.16 -27.48
N VAL A 304 -55.94 -19.85 -26.97
CA VAL A 304 -55.82 -20.13 -25.53
C VAL A 304 -54.37 -19.89 -25.16
N SER A 305 -54.18 -18.94 -24.27
CA SER A 305 -52.97 -18.74 -23.49
C SER A 305 -52.68 -19.97 -22.64
N SER A 306 -51.56 -20.65 -22.88
CA SER A 306 -50.85 -21.36 -21.83
C SER A 306 -49.35 -21.34 -22.13
N SER A 307 -48.59 -20.78 -21.18
CA SER A 307 -47.14 -20.98 -21.12
C SER A 307 -46.87 -22.43 -20.69
N GLU A 308 -47.11 -23.38 -21.59
CA GLU A 308 -46.74 -24.78 -21.35
C GLU A 308 -45.24 -24.93 -21.63
N SER A 309 -44.45 -25.02 -20.56
CA SER A 309 -43.09 -25.55 -20.61
C SER A 309 -43.16 -27.01 -21.04
N CYS A 310 -43.25 -27.24 -22.35
CA CYS A 310 -43.31 -28.58 -22.94
C CYS A 310 -42.04 -29.35 -22.55
N ILE A 311 -42.24 -30.54 -21.96
CA ILE A 311 -41.16 -31.46 -21.60
C ILE A 311 -40.79 -32.23 -22.87
N ILE A 312 -39.52 -32.21 -23.24
CA ILE A 312 -38.95 -32.85 -24.43
C ILE A 312 -37.97 -33.93 -23.97
N CYS A 313 -38.04 -35.11 -24.59
CA CYS A 313 -37.09 -36.19 -24.34
C CYS A 313 -35.86 -36.04 -25.25
N VAL A 314 -34.69 -35.88 -24.65
CA VAL A 314 -33.38 -35.78 -25.32
C VAL A 314 -32.54 -37.00 -24.93
N LYS A 315 -32.26 -37.89 -25.89
CA LYS A 315 -31.48 -39.13 -25.70
C LYS A 315 -31.88 -39.96 -24.46
N GLY A 316 -33.17 -39.97 -24.10
CA GLY A 316 -33.71 -40.75 -22.97
C GLY A 316 -33.90 -39.97 -21.66
N TYR A 317 -33.60 -38.67 -21.64
CA TYR A 317 -33.81 -37.78 -20.49
C TYR A 317 -34.90 -36.74 -20.80
N ASN A 318 -35.83 -36.53 -19.87
CA ASN A 318 -36.89 -35.54 -20.01
C ASN A 318 -36.44 -34.18 -19.46
N VAL A 319 -36.43 -33.15 -20.31
CA VAL A 319 -36.03 -31.78 -19.93
C VAL A 319 -37.00 -30.74 -20.49
N LYS A 320 -36.95 -29.52 -19.96
CA LYS A 320 -37.76 -28.41 -20.49
C LYS A 320 -37.32 -28.03 -21.91
N SER A 321 -38.27 -27.61 -22.75
CA SER A 321 -38.02 -27.27 -24.16
C SER A 321 -36.95 -26.19 -24.38
N ASN A 322 -36.81 -25.24 -23.46
CA ASN A 322 -35.82 -24.17 -23.53
C ASN A 322 -34.37 -24.66 -23.31
N ILE A 323 -34.19 -25.81 -22.67
CA ILE A 323 -32.88 -26.38 -22.31
C ILE A 323 -32.48 -27.53 -23.23
N ALA A 324 -33.45 -28.21 -23.85
CA ALA A 324 -33.22 -29.30 -24.79
C ALA A 324 -32.11 -28.99 -25.85
N PRO A 325 -32.06 -27.80 -26.50
CA PRO A 325 -31.02 -27.50 -27.48
C PRO A 325 -29.60 -27.46 -26.89
N ILE A 326 -29.48 -27.03 -25.63
CA ILE A 326 -28.20 -26.94 -24.92
C ILE A 326 -27.75 -28.34 -24.51
N LEU A 327 -28.67 -29.15 -23.98
CA LEU A 327 -28.40 -30.54 -23.62
C LEU A 327 -27.96 -31.37 -24.82
N GLU A 328 -28.64 -31.21 -25.97
CA GLU A 328 -28.23 -31.83 -27.23
C GLU A 328 -26.81 -31.41 -27.64
N SER A 329 -26.49 -30.12 -27.54
CA SER A 329 -25.15 -29.61 -27.86
C SER A 329 -24.07 -30.20 -26.95
N ILE A 330 -24.35 -30.33 -25.65
CA ILE A 330 -23.44 -30.97 -24.68
C ILE A 330 -23.25 -32.44 -25.05
N PHE A 331 -24.33 -33.18 -25.26
CA PHE A 331 -24.26 -34.61 -25.60
C PHE A 331 -23.59 -34.88 -26.95
N MET A 332 -23.62 -33.94 -27.88
CA MET A 332 -22.90 -34.03 -29.15
C MET A 332 -21.39 -33.84 -28.97
N LYS A 333 -20.96 -33.04 -27.99
CA LYS A 333 -19.54 -32.74 -27.77
C LYS A 333 -18.86 -33.64 -26.74
N HIS A 334 -19.60 -34.02 -25.71
CA HIS A 334 -19.06 -34.66 -24.51
C HIS A 334 -19.64 -36.07 -24.25
N GLY A 335 -20.55 -36.54 -25.11
CA GLY A 335 -21.26 -37.80 -24.87
C GLY A 335 -22.31 -37.69 -23.77
N ASP A 336 -22.88 -38.81 -23.33
CA ASP A 336 -23.82 -38.80 -22.20
C ASP A 336 -23.08 -38.56 -20.88
N ILE A 337 -23.12 -37.33 -20.41
CA ILE A 337 -22.43 -36.90 -19.18
C ILE A 337 -23.02 -37.49 -17.90
N ALA A 338 -24.24 -38.06 -17.95
CA ALA A 338 -24.92 -38.65 -16.80
C ALA A 338 -24.90 -40.20 -16.80
N ALA A 339 -24.23 -40.82 -17.77
CA ALA A 339 -24.18 -42.27 -17.94
C ALA A 339 -23.66 -43.01 -16.69
N GLU A 340 -22.67 -42.43 -16.00
CA GLU A 340 -22.03 -43.00 -14.81
C GLU A 340 -22.49 -42.34 -13.50
N CYS A 341 -23.59 -41.59 -13.53
CA CYS A 341 -24.12 -40.92 -12.34
C CYS A 341 -24.40 -41.93 -11.22
N LEU A 342 -24.03 -41.56 -9.98
CA LEU A 342 -24.26 -42.39 -8.79
C LEU A 342 -25.75 -42.72 -8.57
N PHE A 343 -26.63 -41.81 -8.97
CA PHE A 343 -28.07 -41.96 -8.81
C PHE A 343 -28.68 -42.67 -10.02
N LYS A 344 -29.25 -43.86 -9.78
CA LYS A 344 -29.91 -44.67 -10.82
C LYS A 344 -31.29 -44.14 -11.22
N THR A 345 -31.90 -43.28 -10.41
CA THR A 345 -33.23 -42.70 -10.66
C THR A 345 -33.18 -41.69 -11.81
N ALA A 346 -34.01 -41.88 -12.83
CA ALA A 346 -34.06 -41.01 -14.00
C ALA A 346 -34.33 -39.54 -13.63
N SER A 347 -35.30 -39.28 -12.75
CA SER A 347 -35.65 -37.93 -12.30
C SER A 347 -34.50 -37.17 -11.61
N VAL A 348 -33.62 -37.89 -10.89
CA VAL A 348 -32.46 -37.26 -10.23
C VAL A 348 -31.40 -36.87 -11.26
N ARG A 349 -31.13 -37.74 -12.23
CA ARG A 349 -30.20 -37.44 -13.34
C ARG A 349 -30.69 -36.29 -14.19
N GLU A 350 -31.98 -36.26 -14.51
CA GLU A 350 -32.63 -35.14 -15.22
C GLU A 350 -32.45 -33.81 -14.47
N SER A 351 -32.52 -33.83 -13.13
CA SER A 351 -32.32 -32.64 -12.31
C SER A 351 -30.88 -32.10 -12.39
N PHE A 352 -29.87 -32.98 -12.37
CA PHE A 352 -28.48 -32.56 -12.59
C PHE A 352 -28.23 -32.02 -13.99
N LEU A 353 -28.79 -32.68 -15.02
CA LEU A 353 -28.66 -32.22 -16.41
C LEU A 353 -29.30 -30.84 -16.60
N GLN A 354 -30.46 -30.60 -15.98
CA GLN A 354 -31.12 -29.30 -15.96
C GLN A 354 -30.21 -28.21 -15.38
N VAL A 355 -29.63 -28.43 -14.20
CA VAL A 355 -28.72 -27.49 -13.53
C VAL A 355 -27.49 -27.20 -14.40
N ILE A 356 -26.86 -28.24 -14.96
CA ILE A 356 -25.68 -28.06 -15.82
C ILE A 356 -26.01 -27.26 -17.08
N CYS A 357 -27.16 -27.52 -17.73
CA CYS A 357 -27.57 -26.73 -18.87
C CYS A 357 -27.88 -25.27 -18.51
N GLU A 358 -28.45 -25.02 -17.34
CA GLU A 358 -28.68 -23.66 -16.84
C GLU A 358 -27.35 -22.93 -16.59
N VAL A 359 -26.35 -23.59 -15.98
CA VAL A 359 -24.99 -23.05 -15.84
C VAL A 359 -24.39 -22.70 -17.20
N VAL A 360 -24.45 -23.63 -18.16
CA VAL A 360 -23.93 -23.41 -19.52
C VAL A 360 -24.62 -22.23 -20.20
N THR A 361 -25.94 -22.11 -20.02
CA THR A 361 -26.71 -20.97 -20.54
C THR A 361 -26.17 -19.67 -19.96
N GLN A 362 -25.99 -19.60 -18.64
CA GLN A 362 -25.48 -18.41 -17.95
C GLN A 362 -24.09 -18.02 -18.45
N LEU A 363 -23.19 -18.99 -18.63
CA LEU A 363 -21.84 -18.75 -19.14
C LEU A 363 -21.82 -18.31 -20.62
N GLN A 364 -22.80 -18.74 -21.42
CA GLN A 364 -22.92 -18.35 -22.84
C GLN A 364 -23.48 -16.94 -23.04
N THR A 365 -24.17 -16.37 -22.05
CA THR A 365 -24.74 -15.00 -22.17
C THR A 365 -23.67 -13.90 -22.29
N ASN A 366 -22.39 -14.21 -22.03
CA ASN A 366 -21.24 -13.31 -22.11
C ASN A 366 -21.38 -12.02 -21.27
N ASP A 367 -22.33 -11.94 -20.34
CA ASP A 367 -22.44 -10.83 -19.40
C ASP A 367 -21.55 -11.08 -18.18
N GLU A 368 -20.33 -10.54 -18.22
CA GLU A 368 -19.34 -10.71 -17.16
C GLU A 368 -19.86 -10.31 -15.78
N LYS A 369 -20.67 -9.24 -15.68
CA LYS A 369 -21.20 -8.78 -14.38
C LYS A 369 -22.15 -9.79 -13.76
N THR A 370 -23.03 -10.36 -14.56
CA THR A 370 -23.97 -11.39 -14.12
C THR A 370 -23.28 -12.72 -13.81
N ILE A 371 -22.23 -13.07 -14.56
CA ILE A 371 -21.42 -14.26 -14.27
C ILE A 371 -20.66 -14.07 -12.94
N ILE A 372 -20.10 -12.88 -12.68
CA ILE A 372 -19.41 -12.56 -11.43
C ILE A 372 -20.34 -12.69 -10.23
N SER A 373 -21.55 -12.12 -10.30
CA SER A 373 -22.50 -12.12 -9.17
C SER A 373 -23.04 -13.50 -8.83
N LYS A 374 -23.02 -14.44 -9.78
CA LYS A 374 -23.47 -15.83 -9.59
C LYS A 374 -22.34 -16.84 -9.49
N MET A 375 -21.09 -16.38 -9.40
CA MET A 375 -19.92 -17.25 -9.51
C MET A 375 -19.90 -18.34 -8.44
N GLU A 376 -20.16 -17.97 -7.18
CA GLU A 376 -20.18 -18.91 -6.05
C GLU A 376 -21.25 -19.99 -6.23
N GLU A 377 -22.43 -19.60 -6.72
CA GLU A 377 -23.53 -20.51 -7.00
C GLU A 377 -23.20 -21.46 -8.15
N ILE A 378 -22.56 -20.96 -9.22
CA ILE A 378 -22.11 -21.77 -10.35
C ILE A 378 -21.04 -22.79 -9.90
N GLU A 379 -20.04 -22.38 -9.13
CA GLU A 379 -18.99 -23.26 -8.60
C GLU A 379 -19.57 -24.35 -7.68
N ARG A 380 -20.54 -23.98 -6.84
CA ARG A 380 -21.27 -24.93 -5.96
C ARG A 380 -22.01 -25.98 -6.80
N GLN A 381 -22.78 -25.54 -7.80
CA GLN A 381 -23.55 -26.42 -8.69
C GLN A 381 -22.65 -27.39 -9.47
N VAL A 382 -21.50 -26.93 -9.97
CA VAL A 382 -20.53 -27.81 -10.66
C VAL A 382 -19.91 -28.82 -9.70
N SER A 383 -19.61 -28.42 -8.47
CA SER A 383 -19.07 -29.32 -7.43
C SER A 383 -20.07 -30.40 -7.02
N GLU A 384 -21.35 -30.04 -6.90
CA GLU A 384 -22.43 -31.00 -6.62
C GLU A 384 -22.64 -32.00 -7.76
N ALA A 385 -22.54 -31.54 -9.01
CA ALA A 385 -22.62 -32.42 -10.17
C ALA A 385 -21.43 -33.39 -10.23
N GLU A 386 -20.21 -32.93 -9.96
CA GLU A 386 -19.02 -33.79 -9.87
C GLU A 386 -19.15 -34.82 -8.73
N ALA A 387 -19.64 -34.40 -7.56
CA ALA A 387 -19.90 -35.30 -6.43
C ALA A 387 -20.96 -36.37 -6.76
N ALA A 388 -21.90 -36.07 -7.65
CA ALA A 388 -22.88 -37.02 -8.19
C ALA A 388 -22.34 -37.89 -9.34
N ASN A 389 -21.05 -37.77 -9.67
CA ASN A 389 -20.36 -38.43 -10.78
C ASN A 389 -20.94 -38.07 -12.16
N ILE A 390 -21.35 -36.81 -12.33
CA ILE A 390 -21.69 -36.23 -13.63
C ILE A 390 -20.39 -35.73 -14.28
N HIS A 391 -20.16 -36.08 -15.54
CA HIS A 391 -18.93 -35.77 -16.27
C HIS A 391 -18.87 -34.30 -16.76
N VAL A 392 -18.44 -33.39 -15.88
CA VAL A 392 -18.39 -31.92 -16.12
C VAL A 392 -16.99 -31.31 -15.98
N SER A 393 -15.92 -32.11 -16.06
CA SER A 393 -14.52 -31.62 -15.95
C SER A 393 -14.15 -30.51 -16.96
N TRP A 394 -14.79 -30.50 -18.13
CA TRP A 394 -14.65 -29.45 -19.14
C TRP A 394 -15.21 -28.10 -18.67
N LEU A 395 -16.27 -28.12 -17.85
CA LEU A 395 -16.89 -26.94 -17.27
C LEU A 395 -16.03 -26.40 -16.13
N ARG A 396 -15.47 -27.28 -15.28
CA ARG A 396 -14.47 -26.93 -14.27
C ARG A 396 -13.27 -26.22 -14.88
N SER A 397 -12.71 -26.82 -15.92
CA SER A 397 -11.57 -26.24 -16.66
C SER A 397 -11.89 -24.85 -17.23
N TYR A 398 -13.13 -24.65 -17.70
CA TYR A 398 -13.59 -23.35 -18.20
C TYR A 398 -13.71 -22.31 -17.10
N LEU A 399 -14.27 -22.66 -15.95
CA LEU A 399 -14.42 -21.78 -14.79
C LEU A 399 -13.05 -21.36 -14.23
N GLU A 400 -12.12 -22.29 -14.08
CA GLU A 400 -10.75 -21.98 -13.66
C GLU A 400 -10.07 -21.00 -14.63
N ALA A 401 -10.22 -21.21 -15.94
CA ALA A 401 -9.67 -20.30 -16.95
C ALA A 401 -10.35 -18.91 -16.91
N PHE A 402 -11.61 -18.84 -16.52
CA PHE A 402 -12.33 -17.59 -16.31
C PHE A 402 -11.84 -16.86 -15.05
N CYS A 403 -11.70 -17.56 -13.92
CA CYS A 403 -11.12 -17.03 -12.67
C CYS A 403 -9.72 -16.46 -12.90
N LYS A 404 -8.82 -17.25 -13.50
CA LYS A 404 -7.43 -16.83 -13.78
C LYS A 404 -7.37 -15.58 -14.67
N ARG A 405 -8.22 -15.49 -15.69
CA ARG A 405 -8.30 -14.30 -16.56
C ARG A 405 -8.73 -13.05 -15.78
N ARG A 406 -9.73 -13.19 -14.88
CA ARG A 406 -10.20 -12.09 -14.03
C ARG A 406 -9.12 -11.60 -13.08
N GLU A 407 -8.50 -12.52 -12.33
CA GLU A 407 -7.42 -12.20 -11.39
C GLU A 407 -6.28 -11.46 -12.10
N SER A 408 -5.89 -11.94 -13.29
CA SER A 408 -4.88 -11.28 -14.11
C SER A 408 -5.26 -9.85 -14.50
N MET A 409 -6.52 -9.62 -14.90
CA MET A 409 -7.01 -8.28 -15.23
C MET A 409 -7.02 -7.35 -14.01
N GLU A 410 -7.42 -7.85 -12.84
CA GLU A 410 -7.45 -7.07 -11.60
C GLU A 410 -6.04 -6.70 -11.12
N ILE A 411 -5.10 -7.66 -11.14
CA ILE A 411 -3.69 -7.41 -10.84
C ILE A 411 -3.12 -6.38 -11.82
N LYS A 412 -3.42 -6.50 -13.12
CA LYS A 412 -2.96 -5.56 -14.15
C LYS A 412 -3.53 -4.15 -13.92
N ALA A 413 -4.80 -4.03 -13.53
CA ALA A 413 -5.43 -2.75 -13.21
C ALA A 413 -4.80 -2.10 -11.96
N LYS A 414 -4.66 -2.86 -10.87
CA LYS A 414 -4.01 -2.41 -9.62
C LYS A 414 -2.56 -1.99 -9.86
N THR A 415 -1.79 -2.81 -10.59
CA THR A 415 -0.40 -2.50 -10.97
C THR A 415 -0.32 -1.24 -11.84
N GLY A 416 -1.26 -1.08 -12.78
CA GLY A 416 -1.34 0.11 -13.63
C GLY A 416 -1.61 1.39 -12.83
N MET A 417 -2.47 1.34 -11.81
CA MET A 417 -2.71 2.47 -10.90
C MET A 417 -1.46 2.79 -10.06
N LEU A 418 -0.81 1.78 -9.49
CA LEU A 418 0.44 1.96 -8.73
C LEU A 418 1.55 2.57 -9.58
N LYS A 419 1.72 2.09 -10.82
CA LYS A 419 2.69 2.65 -11.77
C LYS A 419 2.41 4.12 -12.05
N LYS A 420 1.16 4.50 -12.31
CA LYS A 420 0.78 5.90 -12.53
C LYS A 420 1.02 6.77 -11.29
N ALA A 421 0.74 6.26 -10.10
CA ALA A 421 1.00 6.96 -8.84
C ALA A 421 2.50 7.20 -8.63
N ALA A 422 3.33 6.16 -8.84
CA ALA A 422 4.78 6.29 -8.76
C ALA A 422 5.35 7.27 -9.80
N GLU A 423 4.85 7.24 -11.05
CA GLU A 423 5.23 8.21 -12.08
C GLU A 423 4.82 9.65 -11.73
N MET A 424 3.71 9.82 -11.02
CA MET A 424 3.26 11.13 -10.52
C MET A 424 4.18 11.64 -9.41
N GLU A 425 4.51 10.80 -8.43
CA GLU A 425 5.43 11.13 -7.34
C GLU A 425 6.81 11.52 -7.87
N VAL A 426 7.36 10.74 -8.81
CA VAL A 426 8.65 11.07 -9.45
C VAL A 426 8.59 12.41 -10.19
N ARG A 427 7.48 12.70 -10.88
CA ARG A 427 7.30 13.96 -11.62
C ARG A 427 7.22 15.16 -10.68
N GLU A 428 6.53 15.01 -9.56
CA GLU A 428 6.42 16.02 -8.51
C GLU A 428 7.78 16.32 -7.88
N ARG A 429 8.52 15.29 -7.45
CA ARG A 429 9.88 15.44 -6.91
C ARG A 429 10.85 16.09 -7.90
N ARG A 430 10.71 15.79 -9.19
CA ARG A 430 11.51 16.44 -10.23
C ARG A 430 11.18 17.93 -10.36
N ALA A 431 9.91 18.32 -10.23
CA ALA A 431 9.50 19.72 -10.27
C ALA A 431 10.05 20.49 -9.04
N GLU A 432 9.99 19.89 -7.85
CA GLU A 432 10.58 20.45 -6.63
C GLU A 432 12.08 20.67 -6.75
N LEU A 433 12.82 19.66 -7.25
CA LEU A 433 14.25 19.74 -7.49
C LEU A 433 14.61 20.90 -8.42
N MET A 434 13.88 21.04 -9.53
CA MET A 434 14.10 22.13 -10.49
C MET A 434 13.82 23.50 -9.87
N ALA A 435 12.79 23.62 -9.02
CA ALA A 435 12.49 24.85 -8.30
C ALA A 435 13.58 25.18 -7.27
N ALA A 436 14.11 24.19 -6.57
CA ALA A 436 15.21 24.35 -5.62
C ALA A 436 16.52 24.77 -6.33
N GLN A 437 16.87 24.14 -7.44
CA GLN A 437 18.04 24.53 -8.26
C GLN A 437 17.95 25.99 -8.72
N LYS A 438 16.78 26.42 -9.20
CA LYS A 438 16.56 27.81 -9.61
C LYS A 438 16.70 28.81 -8.45
N ARG A 439 16.32 28.43 -7.23
CA ARG A 439 16.52 29.25 -6.03
C ARG A 439 18.00 29.34 -5.67
N PHE A 440 18.70 28.21 -5.70
CA PHE A 440 20.14 28.16 -5.43
C PHE A 440 20.92 29.04 -6.41
N GLU A 441 20.60 28.99 -7.70
CA GLU A 441 21.24 29.85 -8.70
C GLU A 441 20.99 31.35 -8.46
N LYS A 442 19.81 31.72 -7.94
CA LYS A 442 19.55 33.11 -7.53
C LYS A 442 20.39 33.53 -6.32
N CYS A 443 20.50 32.66 -5.31
CA CYS A 443 21.34 32.92 -4.14
C CYS A 443 22.81 33.10 -4.53
N MET A 444 23.33 32.28 -5.44
CA MET A 444 24.69 32.43 -5.97
C MET A 444 24.91 33.80 -6.61
N LYS A 445 23.96 34.29 -7.43
CA LYS A 445 24.06 35.62 -8.05
C LYS A 445 24.06 36.77 -7.02
N VAL A 446 23.33 36.60 -5.92
CA VAL A 446 23.33 37.58 -4.82
C VAL A 446 24.68 37.57 -4.10
N LEU A 447 25.24 36.39 -3.84
CA LEU A 447 26.56 36.27 -3.21
C LEU A 447 27.65 36.91 -4.06
N ASP A 448 27.68 36.65 -5.37
CA ASP A 448 28.63 37.30 -6.30
C ASP A 448 28.51 38.83 -6.28
N LEU A 449 27.29 39.36 -6.14
CA LEU A 449 27.06 40.81 -6.07
C LEU A 449 27.55 41.40 -4.75
N VAL A 450 27.29 40.71 -3.63
CA VAL A 450 27.77 41.11 -2.31
C VAL A 450 29.30 41.08 -2.26
N GLU A 451 29.94 40.05 -2.83
CA GLU A 451 31.38 39.95 -2.94
C GLU A 451 31.98 41.13 -3.73
N LYS A 452 31.39 41.46 -4.89
CA LYS A 452 31.83 42.63 -5.68
C LYS A 452 31.70 43.95 -4.92
N ASN A 453 30.58 44.15 -4.21
CA ASN A 453 30.37 45.36 -3.41
C ASN A 453 31.35 45.47 -2.25
N LEU A 454 31.62 44.36 -1.55
CA LEU A 454 32.61 44.33 -0.48
C LEU A 454 34.00 44.69 -1.01
N ASN A 455 34.40 44.09 -2.14
CA ASN A 455 35.69 44.39 -2.77
C ASN A 455 35.81 45.86 -3.20
N HIS A 456 34.74 46.45 -3.73
CA HIS A 456 34.72 47.86 -4.09
C HIS A 456 34.83 48.77 -2.87
N ASN A 457 34.06 48.50 -1.80
CA ASN A 457 34.12 49.27 -0.56
C ASN A 457 35.49 49.19 0.13
N ILE A 458 36.13 48.02 0.10
CA ILE A 458 37.50 47.83 0.62
C ILE A 458 38.48 48.67 -0.18
N LEU A 459 38.36 48.67 -1.52
CA LEU A 459 39.22 49.47 -2.38
C LEU A 459 39.03 50.97 -2.10
N ASP A 460 37.79 51.45 -2.08
CA ASP A 460 37.46 52.85 -1.80
C ASP A 460 38.02 53.31 -0.46
N SER A 461 37.79 52.53 0.61
CA SER A 461 38.32 52.82 1.96
C SER A 461 39.84 52.90 1.98
N LYS A 462 40.53 52.07 1.18
CA LYS A 462 41.99 52.08 1.07
C LYS A 462 42.49 53.34 0.36
N THR A 463 41.83 53.75 -0.72
CA THR A 463 42.11 55.03 -1.39
C THR A 463 41.90 56.24 -0.48
N GLU A 464 40.82 56.26 0.31
CA GLU A 464 40.58 57.33 1.28
C GLU A 464 41.66 57.37 2.36
N GLN A 465 42.09 56.21 2.84
CA GLN A 465 43.18 56.09 3.80
C GLN A 465 44.50 56.62 3.23
N ASP A 466 44.84 56.27 1.99
CA ASP A 466 46.06 56.76 1.31
C ASP A 466 46.03 58.29 1.12
N LEU A 467 44.88 58.85 0.71
CA LEU A 467 44.68 60.30 0.58
C LEU A 467 44.79 61.03 1.93
N TRP A 468 44.32 60.41 3.01
CA TRP A 468 44.44 60.95 4.37
C TRP A 468 45.92 61.01 4.81
N PHE A 469 46.70 59.97 4.53
CA PHE A 469 48.13 59.94 4.82
C PHE A 469 48.92 60.98 4.01
N GLU A 470 48.62 61.18 2.73
CA GLU A 470 49.26 62.24 1.92
C GLU A 470 48.97 63.64 2.48
N ARG A 471 47.73 63.91 2.89
CA ARG A 471 47.35 65.20 3.50
C ARG A 471 48.07 65.46 4.83
N MET A 472 48.34 64.41 5.60
CA MET A 472 49.13 64.51 6.83
C MET A 472 50.59 64.82 6.53
N ALA A 473 51.18 64.16 5.53
CA ALA A 473 52.56 64.39 5.12
C ALA A 473 52.80 65.78 4.51
N ALA A 474 51.78 66.37 3.88
CA ALA A 474 51.84 67.71 3.28
C ALA A 474 51.69 68.88 4.27
N ARG A 475 51.51 68.63 5.59
CA ARG A 475 51.44 69.71 6.58
C ARG A 475 52.83 70.33 6.81
N PRO A 476 52.99 71.67 6.69
CA PRO A 476 54.28 72.31 6.91
C PRO A 476 54.72 72.20 8.38
N PRO A 477 56.04 72.16 8.68
CA PRO A 477 56.54 72.11 10.04
C PRO A 477 56.07 73.34 10.82
N LEU A 478 55.59 73.16 12.05
CA LEU A 478 55.26 74.26 12.96
C LEU A 478 56.55 75.05 13.27
N ILE A 479 56.73 76.19 12.60
CA ILE A 479 57.77 77.15 12.93
C ILE A 479 57.35 77.84 14.25
N PHE A 480 57.93 77.42 15.37
CA PHE A 480 57.84 78.15 16.63
C PHE A 480 58.71 79.42 16.54
N THR A 481 58.11 80.56 16.23
CA THR A 481 58.78 81.86 16.39
C THR A 481 58.65 82.33 17.84
N TYR A 482 59.69 82.10 18.64
CA TYR A 482 59.83 82.73 19.96
C TYR A 482 60.15 84.22 19.77
N SER A 483 59.13 85.08 19.87
CA SER A 483 59.31 86.53 19.96
C SER A 483 59.61 86.91 21.41
N ARG A 484 60.87 87.25 21.71
CA ARG A 484 61.26 87.86 22.99
C ARG A 484 61.46 89.37 22.77
N ARG A 485 60.49 90.17 23.20
CA ARG A 485 60.62 91.63 23.34
C ARG A 485 61.36 91.97 24.64
N GLY A 486 62.42 92.76 24.52
CA GLY A 486 62.82 93.86 25.41
C GLY A 486 63.35 93.54 26.81
N LYS A 487 64.66 93.72 27.02
CA LYS A 487 65.28 94.98 27.47
C LYS A 487 66.78 94.95 27.23
#